data_AF-A0A0G1XVJ0-F1
#
_entry.id   AF-A0A0G1XVJ0-F1
#
_cell.length_a   1.000
_cell.length_b   1.000
_cell.length_c   1.000
_cell.angle_alpha   90.00
_cell.angle_beta   90.00
_cell.angle_gamma   90.00
#
_symmetry.space_group_name_H-M   'P 1'
#
loop_
_entity.id
_entity.type
_entity.pdbx_description
1 polymer ?
#
loop_
_entity_poly.entity_id
_entity_poly.type
_entity_poly.pdbx_seq_one_letter_code
_entity_poly.pdbx_strand_id
1 'polypeptide(L)'
;VARLNETLVEVTKNLDTRELDYATRSIQKFVDDLSTWYLRRSRDRFKSDDVSDMAAVRQTTGWVLFSFARMLAPFMPYLAEDIYQKLSVVDKKESVHLESWPEAGDVSEDLVDAMEEVRRIVSLALEQRAQLQIKVRQPLGVLYRNYIPAWPSDVASSFDDIIKEEVNVKQIAYDDSRSTEIELDTTLTPELKREGALRDLVRHIQELRKKNDFMPNDLAVLTIATDEKGKQFIETVRNELMKLTNTGTLTFGPVQDSEAIKTDEITLAVRVAKS
;
A
#
# COMPACT_ATOMS: atom_id res chain seq x y z
N VAL A 1 -13.79 8.74 2.61
CA VAL A 1 -14.97 9.63 2.70
C VAL A 1 -15.15 10.13 4.12
N ALA A 2 -15.41 9.26 5.12
CA ALA A 2 -15.55 9.66 6.52
C ALA A 2 -14.44 10.59 7.02
N ARG A 3 -13.17 10.23 6.82
CA ARG A 3 -12.01 11.07 7.18
C ARG A 3 -11.96 12.45 6.50
N LEU A 4 -12.46 12.56 5.26
CA LEU A 4 -12.58 13.87 4.60
C LEU A 4 -13.69 14.70 5.26
N ASN A 5 -14.85 14.10 5.54
CA ASN A 5 -15.97 14.78 6.19
C ASN A 5 -15.56 15.28 7.58
N GLU A 6 -14.86 14.46 8.37
CA GLU A 6 -14.30 14.86 9.65
C GLU A 6 -13.35 16.06 9.51
N THR A 7 -12.43 16.00 8.54
CA THR A 7 -11.50 17.12 8.25
C THR A 7 -12.27 18.39 7.86
N LEU A 8 -13.31 18.26 7.04
CA LEU A 8 -14.17 19.37 6.63
C LEU A 8 -14.87 20.01 7.83
N VAL A 9 -15.42 19.20 8.75
CA VAL A 9 -16.06 19.69 9.98
C VAL A 9 -15.03 20.45 10.83
N GLU A 10 -13.85 19.89 11.05
CA GLU A 10 -12.80 20.51 11.87
C GLU A 10 -12.29 21.83 11.25
N VAL A 11 -12.02 21.82 9.93
CA VAL A 11 -11.57 23.02 9.20
C VAL A 11 -12.64 24.11 9.20
N THR A 12 -13.91 23.75 8.96
CA THR A 12 -15.02 24.72 8.95
C THR A 12 -15.15 25.39 10.32
N LYS A 13 -15.19 24.59 11.40
CA LYS A 13 -15.23 25.09 12.77
C LYS A 13 -14.08 26.06 13.06
N ASN A 14 -12.85 25.68 12.71
CA ASN A 14 -11.66 26.47 12.99
C ASN A 14 -11.59 27.75 12.13
N LEU A 15 -12.13 27.75 10.91
CA LEU A 15 -12.28 28.96 10.11
C LEU A 15 -13.30 29.92 10.74
N ASP A 16 -14.43 29.41 11.23
CA ASP A 16 -15.47 30.20 11.90
C ASP A 16 -14.96 30.84 13.21
N THR A 17 -14.11 30.12 13.96
CA THR A 17 -13.48 30.62 15.20
C THR A 17 -12.20 31.44 14.96
N ARG A 18 -11.73 31.53 13.71
CA ARG A 18 -10.47 32.19 13.29
C ARG A 18 -9.19 31.52 13.84
N GLU A 19 -9.25 30.23 14.12
CA GLU A 19 -8.15 29.37 14.57
C GLU A 19 -7.44 28.71 13.37
N LEU A 20 -6.77 29.53 12.54
CA LEU A 20 -6.18 29.09 11.26
C LEU A 20 -5.08 28.03 11.40
N ASP A 21 -4.34 28.05 12.51
CA ASP A 21 -3.29 27.07 12.80
C ASP A 21 -3.87 25.67 13.07
N TYR A 22 -5.01 25.59 13.76
CA TYR A 22 -5.72 24.33 13.95
C TYR A 22 -6.33 23.82 12.63
N ALA A 23 -6.93 24.70 11.82
CA ALA A 23 -7.47 24.33 10.51
C ALA A 23 -6.39 23.72 9.59
N THR A 24 -5.22 24.35 9.50
CA THR A 24 -4.11 23.87 8.65
C THR A 24 -3.50 22.55 9.14
N ARG A 25 -3.46 22.31 10.46
CA ARG A 25 -3.00 21.02 11.02
C ARG A 25 -3.93 19.86 10.62
N SER A 26 -5.23 20.06 10.60
CA SER A 26 -6.21 19.05 10.16
C SER A 26 -6.03 18.70 8.68
N ILE A 27 -5.80 19.71 7.83
CA ILE A 27 -5.49 19.51 6.42
C ILE A 27 -4.23 18.65 6.25
N GLN A 28 -3.18 18.92 7.02
CA GLN A 28 -1.96 18.13 6.96
C GLN A 28 -2.20 16.65 7.32
N LYS A 29 -2.90 16.38 8.44
CA LYS A 29 -3.26 15.01 8.84
C LYS A 29 -4.04 14.28 7.74
N PHE A 30 -4.99 14.95 7.11
CA PHE A 30 -5.75 14.39 6.01
C PHE A 30 -4.88 14.06 4.78
N VAL A 31 -3.94 14.94 4.43
CA VAL A 31 -3.02 14.71 3.31
C VAL A 31 -2.12 13.50 3.59
N ASP A 32 -1.63 13.35 4.81
CA ASP A 32 -0.84 12.19 5.22
C ASP A 32 -1.65 10.90 5.07
N ASP A 33 -2.90 10.89 5.55
CA ASP A 33 -3.83 9.76 5.42
C ASP A 33 -4.11 9.40 3.95
N LEU A 34 -4.44 10.41 3.15
CA LEU A 34 -4.79 10.21 1.74
C LEU A 34 -3.61 9.67 0.95
N SER A 35 -2.41 10.22 1.16
CA SER A 35 -1.21 9.88 0.38
C SER A 35 -0.56 8.58 0.83
N THR A 36 -0.30 8.42 2.13
CA THR A 36 0.49 7.30 2.67
C THR A 36 -0.31 6.02 2.84
N TRP A 37 -1.63 6.13 3.03
CA TRP A 37 -2.52 5.00 3.22
C TRP A 37 -3.43 4.79 2.02
N TYR A 38 -4.35 5.70 1.74
CA TYR A 38 -5.43 5.44 0.78
C TYR A 38 -4.91 5.27 -0.66
N LEU A 39 -4.15 6.23 -1.19
CA LEU A 39 -3.64 6.19 -2.57
C LEU A 39 -2.64 5.05 -2.77
N ARG A 40 -1.74 4.81 -1.79
CA ARG A 40 -0.78 3.71 -1.85
C ARG A 40 -1.50 2.36 -1.92
N ARG A 41 -2.45 2.10 -1.02
CA ARG A 41 -3.22 0.84 -0.98
C ARG A 41 -4.14 0.67 -2.19
N SER A 42 -4.68 1.77 -2.70
CA SER A 42 -5.62 1.74 -3.83
C SER A 42 -4.94 1.75 -5.20
N ARG A 43 -3.61 1.88 -5.27
CA ARG A 43 -2.86 2.03 -6.52
C ARG A 43 -3.19 0.94 -7.55
N ASP A 44 -3.30 -0.30 -7.10
CA ASP A 44 -3.53 -1.44 -7.98
C ASP A 44 -4.99 -1.48 -8.46
N ARG A 45 -5.95 -0.94 -7.68
CA ARG A 45 -7.35 -0.77 -8.08
C ARG A 45 -7.52 0.20 -9.25
N PHE A 46 -6.67 1.24 -9.34
CA PHE A 46 -6.67 2.16 -10.50
C PHE A 46 -6.28 1.48 -11.82
N LYS A 47 -5.63 0.30 -11.74
CA LYS A 47 -5.13 -0.51 -12.85
C LYS A 47 -5.82 -1.88 -12.91
N SER A 48 -6.89 -2.08 -12.14
CA SER A 48 -7.60 -3.36 -12.06
C SER A 48 -8.28 -3.68 -13.39
N ASP A 49 -8.31 -4.94 -13.80
CA ASP A 49 -9.10 -5.39 -14.95
C ASP A 49 -10.62 -5.40 -14.62
N ASP A 50 -10.99 -5.34 -13.34
CA ASP A 50 -12.37 -5.16 -12.91
C ASP A 50 -12.82 -3.71 -13.15
N VAL A 51 -13.63 -3.53 -14.18
CA VAL A 51 -14.19 -2.24 -14.60
C VAL A 51 -15.00 -1.58 -13.48
N SER A 52 -15.75 -2.36 -12.69
CA SER A 52 -16.58 -1.83 -11.62
C SER A 52 -15.73 -1.32 -10.46
N ASP A 53 -14.73 -2.10 -10.05
CA ASP A 53 -13.80 -1.68 -8.99
C ASP A 53 -12.98 -0.44 -9.41
N MET A 54 -12.47 -0.44 -10.65
CA MET A 54 -11.74 0.70 -11.21
C MET A 54 -12.62 1.96 -11.25
N ALA A 55 -13.89 1.84 -11.63
CA ALA A 55 -14.82 2.96 -11.61
C ALA A 55 -15.07 3.48 -10.18
N ALA A 56 -15.28 2.57 -9.22
CA ALA A 56 -15.56 2.93 -7.83
C ALA A 56 -14.40 3.70 -7.17
N VAL A 57 -13.15 3.24 -7.35
CA VAL A 57 -11.97 3.93 -6.80
C VAL A 57 -11.76 5.29 -7.47
N ARG A 58 -11.97 5.41 -8.79
CA ARG A 58 -11.84 6.67 -9.52
C ARG A 58 -12.90 7.68 -9.12
N GLN A 59 -14.15 7.25 -8.99
CA GLN A 59 -15.25 8.10 -8.57
C GLN A 59 -15.03 8.61 -7.14
N THR A 60 -14.70 7.71 -6.21
CA THR A 60 -14.45 8.07 -4.81
C THR A 60 -13.27 9.03 -4.69
N THR A 61 -12.14 8.72 -5.35
CA THR A 61 -10.94 9.58 -5.31
C THR A 61 -11.22 10.93 -5.96
N GLY A 62 -11.90 10.96 -7.11
CA GLY A 62 -12.27 12.18 -7.80
C GLY A 62 -13.16 13.09 -6.94
N TRP A 63 -14.17 12.52 -6.27
CA TRP A 63 -15.02 13.25 -5.34
C TRP A 63 -14.23 13.79 -4.14
N VAL A 64 -13.34 12.97 -3.56
CA VAL A 64 -12.47 13.38 -2.45
C VAL A 64 -11.59 14.55 -2.85
N LEU A 65 -10.91 14.47 -4.01
CA LEU A 65 -10.04 15.54 -4.50
C LEU A 65 -10.82 16.81 -4.86
N PHE A 66 -12.04 16.67 -5.39
CA PHE A 66 -12.89 17.81 -5.73
C PHE A 66 -13.33 18.59 -4.47
N SER A 67 -13.77 17.88 -3.44
CA SER A 67 -14.10 18.48 -2.14
C SER A 67 -12.86 19.03 -1.43
N PHE A 68 -11.74 18.31 -1.49
CA PHE A 68 -10.47 18.76 -0.92
C PHE A 68 -9.98 20.06 -1.56
N ALA A 69 -10.00 20.18 -2.89
CA ALA A 69 -9.58 21.39 -3.59
C ALA A 69 -10.39 22.63 -3.14
N ARG A 70 -11.71 22.49 -2.99
CA ARG A 70 -12.57 23.58 -2.50
C ARG A 70 -12.25 23.97 -1.05
N MET A 71 -12.04 23.00 -0.17
CA MET A 71 -11.60 23.24 1.21
C MET A 71 -10.21 23.91 1.28
N LEU A 72 -9.31 23.54 0.37
CA LEU A 72 -7.93 24.01 0.32
C LEU A 72 -7.79 25.44 -0.22
N ALA A 73 -8.76 25.89 -1.01
CA ALA A 73 -8.72 27.15 -1.77
C ALA A 73 -8.38 28.40 -0.94
N PRO A 74 -8.87 28.60 0.30
CA PRO A 74 -8.49 29.75 1.12
C PRO A 74 -7.04 29.73 1.62
N PHE A 75 -6.41 28.54 1.67
CA PHE A 75 -5.07 28.36 2.23
C PHE A 75 -3.98 28.30 1.15
N MET A 76 -4.26 27.59 0.05
CA MET A 76 -3.32 27.37 -1.06
C MET A 76 -4.02 27.54 -2.41
N PRO A 77 -4.35 28.78 -2.81
CA PRO A 77 -5.24 29.05 -3.94
C PRO A 77 -4.73 28.46 -5.26
N TYR A 78 -3.45 28.64 -5.58
CA TYR A 78 -2.87 28.12 -6.83
C TYR A 78 -2.85 26.59 -6.88
N LEU A 79 -2.59 25.92 -5.76
CA LEU A 79 -2.58 24.45 -5.70
C LEU A 79 -4.01 23.90 -5.77
N ALA A 80 -4.94 24.52 -5.06
CA ALA A 80 -6.36 24.17 -5.11
C ALA A 80 -6.89 24.30 -6.54
N GLU A 81 -6.56 25.38 -7.23
CA GLU A 81 -6.94 25.62 -8.63
C GLU A 81 -6.32 24.56 -9.57
N ASP A 82 -5.02 24.26 -9.44
CA ASP A 82 -4.35 23.24 -10.26
C ASP A 82 -4.98 21.85 -10.09
N ILE A 83 -5.29 21.44 -8.87
CA ILE A 83 -5.99 20.18 -8.59
C ILE A 83 -7.39 20.21 -9.22
N TYR A 84 -8.16 21.27 -8.95
CA TYR A 84 -9.53 21.42 -9.41
C TYR A 84 -9.65 21.38 -10.94
N GLN A 85 -8.74 22.05 -11.66
CA GLN A 85 -8.76 22.09 -13.12
C GLN A 85 -8.51 20.71 -13.75
N LYS A 86 -7.66 19.88 -13.15
CA LYS A 86 -7.34 18.53 -13.64
C LYS A 86 -8.47 17.51 -13.45
N LEU A 87 -9.47 17.80 -12.62
CA LEU A 87 -10.59 16.90 -12.37
C LEU A 87 -11.68 17.05 -13.45
N SER A 88 -12.16 15.93 -13.97
CA SER A 88 -13.30 15.88 -14.90
C SER A 88 -14.60 15.70 -14.11
N VAL A 89 -15.20 16.81 -13.68
CA VAL A 89 -16.46 16.83 -12.92
C VAL A 89 -17.52 17.53 -13.76
N VAL A 90 -18.71 16.91 -13.86
CA VAL A 90 -19.86 17.49 -14.56
C VAL A 90 -20.36 18.70 -13.78
N ASP A 91 -20.72 19.78 -14.49
CA ASP A 91 -21.25 21.04 -13.93
C ASP A 91 -20.31 21.77 -12.94
N LYS A 92 -19.00 21.51 -12.98
CA LYS A 92 -18.02 22.29 -12.22
C LYS A 92 -17.90 23.71 -12.79
N LYS A 93 -17.74 24.72 -11.93
CA LYS A 93 -17.49 26.11 -12.32
C LYS A 93 -16.12 26.28 -12.99
N GLU A 94 -15.86 27.48 -13.51
CA GLU A 94 -14.59 27.77 -14.21
C GLU A 94 -13.37 27.80 -13.28
N SER A 95 -13.55 28.02 -11.98
CA SER A 95 -12.48 28.08 -10.98
C SER A 95 -12.99 27.57 -9.63
N VAL A 96 -12.09 26.99 -8.85
CA VAL A 96 -12.38 26.54 -7.47
C VAL A 96 -12.85 27.71 -6.60
N HIS A 97 -12.40 28.92 -6.89
CA HIS A 97 -12.72 30.12 -6.11
C HIS A 97 -14.15 30.64 -6.32
N LEU A 98 -14.86 30.11 -7.32
CA LEU A 98 -16.25 30.43 -7.57
C LEU A 98 -17.19 29.38 -6.98
N GLU A 99 -16.66 28.26 -6.52
CA GLU A 99 -17.43 27.20 -5.88
C GLU A 99 -17.91 27.61 -4.50
N SER A 100 -19.05 27.03 -4.09
CA SER A 100 -19.48 27.11 -2.70
C SER A 100 -18.55 26.28 -1.83
N TRP A 101 -18.46 26.66 -0.54
CA TRP A 101 -17.78 25.84 0.46
C TRP A 101 -18.36 24.40 0.46
N PRO A 102 -17.51 23.36 0.49
CA PRO A 102 -17.98 21.98 0.48
C PRO A 102 -18.72 21.64 1.77
N GLU A 103 -19.92 21.07 1.63
CA GLU A 103 -20.68 20.54 2.76
C GLU A 103 -20.08 19.20 3.20
N ALA A 104 -19.86 19.06 4.52
CA ALA A 104 -19.50 17.78 5.11
C ALA A 104 -20.72 16.86 5.11
N GLY A 105 -20.56 15.64 4.57
CA GLY A 105 -21.55 14.58 4.77
C GLY A 105 -21.43 13.95 6.15
N ASP A 106 -22.11 12.82 6.35
CA ASP A 106 -22.06 12.08 7.62
C ASP A 106 -20.61 11.68 7.97
N VAL A 107 -20.26 11.91 9.23
CA VAL A 107 -19.01 11.45 9.83
C VAL A 107 -19.32 10.19 10.62
N SER A 108 -18.88 9.05 10.13
CA SER A 108 -18.90 7.81 10.89
C SER A 108 -17.70 7.82 11.85
N GLU A 109 -17.86 8.41 13.04
CA GLU A 109 -16.81 8.50 14.07
C GLU A 109 -16.22 7.12 14.38
N ASP A 110 -17.07 6.12 14.60
CA ASP A 110 -16.65 4.72 14.84
C ASP A 110 -15.74 4.17 13.72
N LEU A 111 -15.95 4.57 12.46
CA LEU A 111 -15.12 4.13 11.33
C LEU A 111 -13.76 4.83 11.33
N VAL A 112 -13.74 6.12 11.68
CA VAL A 112 -12.50 6.89 11.78
C VAL A 112 -11.65 6.31 12.90
N ASP A 113 -12.22 6.15 14.09
CA ASP A 113 -11.54 5.58 15.27
C ASP A 113 -11.03 4.17 15.00
N ALA A 114 -11.85 3.31 14.38
CA ALA A 114 -11.42 1.97 14.01
C ALA A 114 -10.25 1.99 13.02
N MET A 115 -10.26 2.89 12.04
CA MET A 115 -9.16 3.01 11.09
C MET A 115 -7.90 3.60 11.75
N GLU A 116 -8.01 4.50 12.73
CA GLU A 116 -6.87 4.96 13.52
C GLU A 116 -6.23 3.81 14.30
N GLU A 117 -7.05 2.95 14.92
CA GLU A 117 -6.58 1.78 15.63
C GLU A 117 -5.91 0.74 14.71
N VAL A 118 -6.47 0.49 13.52
CA VAL A 118 -5.82 -0.35 12.49
C VAL A 118 -4.41 0.14 12.19
N ARG A 119 -4.22 1.45 12.02
CA ARG A 119 -2.91 2.03 11.72
C ARG A 119 -1.96 1.95 12.89
N ARG A 120 -2.45 2.10 14.12
CA ARG A 120 -1.66 1.91 15.34
C ARG A 120 -1.14 0.48 15.43
N ILE A 121 -2.00 -0.51 15.23
CA ILE A 121 -1.63 -1.95 15.22
C ILE A 121 -0.55 -2.21 14.16
N VAL A 122 -0.75 -1.73 12.93
CA VAL A 122 0.23 -1.88 11.85
C VAL A 122 1.56 -1.23 12.22
N SER A 123 1.54 -0.03 12.79
CA SER A 123 2.75 0.69 13.20
C SER A 123 3.55 -0.07 14.26
N LEU A 124 2.87 -0.57 15.30
CA LEU A 124 3.48 -1.38 16.35
C LEU A 124 4.10 -2.67 15.80
N ALA A 125 3.38 -3.36 14.92
CA ALA A 125 3.88 -4.59 14.30
C ALA A 125 5.10 -4.32 13.40
N LEU A 126 5.06 -3.28 12.57
CA LEU A 126 6.19 -2.89 11.72
C LEU A 126 7.40 -2.44 12.54
N GLU A 127 7.18 -1.77 13.67
CA GLU A 127 8.23 -1.43 14.62
C GLU A 127 8.88 -2.69 15.21
N GLN A 128 8.08 -3.66 15.67
CA GLN A 128 8.59 -4.94 16.16
C GLN A 128 9.41 -5.68 15.09
N ARG A 129 8.95 -5.68 13.82
CA ARG A 129 9.73 -6.23 12.70
C ARG A 129 11.07 -5.53 12.53
N ALA A 130 11.09 -4.21 12.62
CA ALA A 130 12.31 -3.42 12.50
C ALA A 130 13.29 -3.73 13.64
N GLN A 131 12.80 -3.84 14.88
CA GLN A 131 13.62 -4.22 16.05
C GLN A 131 14.23 -5.62 15.87
N LEU A 132 13.46 -6.56 15.33
CA LEU A 132 13.90 -7.93 15.03
C LEU A 132 14.68 -8.06 13.70
N GLN A 133 14.86 -6.97 12.96
CA GLN A 133 15.53 -6.92 11.66
C GLN A 133 14.87 -7.84 10.59
N ILE A 134 13.57 -8.10 10.71
CA ILE A 134 12.81 -8.91 9.76
C ILE A 134 12.23 -8.01 8.68
N LYS A 135 12.73 -8.12 7.45
CA LYS A 135 12.24 -7.36 6.29
C LYS A 135 10.73 -7.60 6.08
N VAL A 136 9.94 -6.56 5.81
CA VAL A 136 8.47 -6.67 5.60
C VAL A 136 8.10 -7.67 4.51
N ARG A 137 8.93 -7.77 3.46
CA ARG A 137 8.78 -8.71 2.35
C ARG A 137 8.80 -10.20 2.74
N GLN A 138 9.41 -10.57 3.86
CA GLN A 138 9.35 -11.93 4.42
C GLN A 138 7.96 -12.15 5.06
N PRO A 139 7.07 -12.99 4.53
CA PRO A 139 5.81 -13.25 5.21
C PRO A 139 6.05 -13.95 6.55
N LEU A 140 5.26 -13.56 7.55
CA LEU A 140 5.23 -14.21 8.87
C LEU A 140 3.93 -15.00 9.03
N GLY A 141 3.91 -15.94 9.98
CA GLY A 141 2.76 -16.79 10.22
C GLY A 141 1.61 -16.01 10.83
N VAL A 142 1.78 -15.60 12.08
CA VAL A 142 0.71 -15.04 12.90
C VAL A 142 1.13 -13.71 13.52
N LEU A 143 0.20 -12.75 13.55
CA LEU A 143 0.24 -11.62 14.46
C LEU A 143 -0.75 -11.90 15.60
N TYR A 144 -0.24 -11.97 16.82
CA TYR A 144 -1.04 -12.09 18.03
C TYR A 144 -1.45 -10.71 18.53
N ARG A 145 -2.70 -10.59 18.97
CA ARG A 145 -3.23 -9.45 19.72
C ARG A 145 -3.79 -9.95 21.05
N ASN A 146 -3.54 -9.23 22.14
CA ASN A 146 -4.10 -9.61 23.44
C ASN A 146 -5.48 -9.00 23.74
N TYR A 147 -6.04 -8.26 22.78
CA TYR A 147 -7.38 -7.67 22.82
C TYR A 147 -8.07 -7.83 21.46
N ILE A 148 -9.40 -7.78 21.47
CA ILE A 148 -10.24 -7.74 20.27
C ILE A 148 -10.71 -6.30 20.09
N PRO A 149 -10.29 -5.61 19.02
CA PRO A 149 -10.76 -4.25 18.80
C PRO A 149 -12.26 -4.21 18.47
N ALA A 150 -12.93 -3.14 18.89
CA ALA A 150 -14.35 -2.94 18.66
C ALA A 150 -14.62 -2.40 17.25
N TRP A 151 -14.51 -3.27 16.25
CA TRP A 151 -14.82 -2.91 14.86
C TRP A 151 -16.33 -2.80 14.63
N PRO A 152 -16.80 -1.86 13.78
CA PRO A 152 -18.14 -1.95 13.22
C PRO A 152 -18.30 -3.27 12.45
N SER A 153 -19.37 -4.00 12.72
CA SER A 153 -19.51 -5.42 12.34
C SER A 153 -19.48 -5.63 10.82
N ASP A 154 -19.97 -4.66 10.07
CA ASP A 154 -20.06 -4.59 8.62
C ASP A 154 -18.70 -4.39 7.92
N VAL A 155 -17.65 -3.97 8.64
CA VAL A 155 -16.29 -3.77 8.08
C VAL A 155 -15.19 -4.53 8.83
N ALA A 156 -15.53 -5.25 9.90
CA ALA A 156 -14.58 -5.92 10.78
C ALA A 156 -13.58 -6.85 10.05
N SER A 157 -14.06 -7.66 9.10
CA SER A 157 -13.20 -8.54 8.31
C SER A 157 -12.23 -7.77 7.41
N SER A 158 -12.68 -6.64 6.86
CA SER A 158 -11.87 -5.79 5.99
C SER A 158 -10.69 -5.16 6.74
N PHE A 159 -10.85 -4.83 8.03
CA PHE A 159 -9.77 -4.27 8.83
C PHE A 159 -8.68 -5.28 9.17
N ASP A 160 -9.05 -6.51 9.50
CA ASP A 160 -8.05 -7.56 9.72
C ASP A 160 -7.31 -7.91 8.42
N ASP A 161 -7.97 -7.85 7.26
CA ASP A 161 -7.33 -7.99 5.96
C ASP A 161 -6.32 -6.87 5.68
N ILE A 162 -6.68 -5.61 5.98
CA ILE A 162 -5.75 -4.47 5.89
C ILE A 162 -4.51 -4.72 6.75
N ILE A 163 -4.68 -5.12 8.02
CA ILE A 163 -3.56 -5.37 8.93
C ILE A 163 -2.68 -6.50 8.40
N LYS A 164 -3.26 -7.61 7.95
CA LYS A 164 -2.51 -8.75 7.39
C LYS A 164 -1.66 -8.35 6.19
N GLU A 165 -2.23 -7.56 5.28
CA GLU A 165 -1.53 -7.09 4.08
C GLU A 165 -0.39 -6.13 4.41
N GLU A 166 -0.63 -5.15 5.28
CA GLU A 166 0.35 -4.12 5.64
C GLU A 166 1.52 -4.69 6.45
N VAL A 167 1.22 -5.59 7.39
CA VAL A 167 2.24 -6.24 8.21
C VAL A 167 2.87 -7.43 7.48
N ASN A 168 2.22 -7.95 6.45
CA ASN A 168 2.58 -9.17 5.73
C ASN A 168 2.63 -10.41 6.64
N VAL A 169 1.48 -10.74 7.23
CA VAL A 169 1.24 -11.94 8.05
C VAL A 169 0.11 -12.77 7.44
N LYS A 170 0.10 -14.09 7.68
CA LYS A 170 -0.96 -14.97 7.15
C LYS A 170 -2.24 -14.91 7.97
N GLN A 171 -2.12 -14.72 9.27
CA GLN A 171 -3.25 -14.73 10.19
C GLN A 171 -3.07 -13.70 11.31
N ILE A 172 -4.20 -13.25 11.85
CA ILE A 172 -4.27 -12.54 13.11
C ILE A 172 -4.97 -13.44 14.13
N ALA A 173 -4.40 -13.60 15.31
CA ALA A 173 -4.95 -14.43 16.38
C ALA A 173 -5.09 -13.62 17.67
N TYR A 174 -6.10 -13.95 18.47
CA TYR A 174 -6.29 -13.39 19.79
C TYR A 174 -5.65 -14.30 20.84
N ASP A 175 -4.84 -13.73 21.73
CA ASP A 175 -4.17 -14.43 22.84
C ASP A 175 -3.96 -13.47 24.02
N ASP A 176 -4.85 -13.52 25.00
CA ASP A 176 -4.82 -12.65 26.20
C ASP A 176 -3.75 -13.04 27.22
N SER A 177 -3.10 -14.18 27.05
CA SER A 177 -1.97 -14.59 27.90
C SER A 177 -0.70 -13.78 27.61
N ARG A 178 -0.67 -13.05 26.48
CA ARG A 178 0.47 -12.22 26.08
C ARG A 178 0.52 -10.91 26.86
N SER A 179 1.71 -10.58 27.34
CA SER A 179 1.97 -9.35 28.10
C SER A 179 2.01 -8.09 27.24
N THR A 180 2.21 -8.24 25.93
CA THR A 180 2.25 -7.13 24.97
C THR A 180 0.96 -7.09 24.18
N GLU A 181 0.54 -5.87 23.80
CA GLU A 181 -0.69 -5.68 23.02
C GLU A 181 -0.63 -6.40 21.66
N ILE A 182 0.54 -6.38 21.01
CA ILE A 182 0.81 -6.97 19.70
C ILE A 182 2.12 -7.75 19.74
N GLU A 183 2.11 -9.00 19.24
CA GLU A 183 3.31 -9.84 19.14
C GLU A 183 3.34 -10.63 17.81
N LEU A 184 4.47 -10.64 17.12
CA LEU A 184 4.67 -11.41 15.89
C LEU A 184 5.26 -12.79 16.14
N ASP A 185 4.68 -13.82 15.53
CA ASP A 185 5.31 -15.14 15.43
C ASP A 185 6.48 -15.10 14.45
N THR A 186 7.70 -15.20 15.00
CA THR A 186 8.94 -15.21 14.23
C THR A 186 9.31 -16.59 13.69
N THR A 187 8.49 -17.63 13.93
CA THR A 187 8.75 -18.99 13.48
C THR A 187 8.60 -19.08 11.96
N LEU A 188 9.72 -19.23 11.25
CA LEU A 188 9.73 -19.33 9.78
C LEU A 188 9.62 -20.78 9.32
N THR A 189 8.43 -21.20 8.90
CA THR A 189 8.24 -22.50 8.23
C THR A 189 8.95 -22.52 6.86
N PRO A 190 9.29 -23.71 6.32
CA PRO A 190 9.90 -23.83 4.99
C PRO A 190 9.10 -23.13 3.88
N GLU A 191 7.77 -23.11 3.99
CA GLU A 191 6.87 -22.43 3.04
C GLU A 191 7.01 -20.90 3.13
N LEU A 192 7.03 -20.35 4.34
CA LEU A 192 7.18 -18.91 4.55
C LEU A 192 8.54 -18.42 4.07
N LYS A 193 9.62 -19.17 4.35
CA LYS A 193 10.97 -18.84 3.84
C LYS A 193 11.01 -18.82 2.32
N ARG A 194 10.40 -19.83 1.69
CA ARG A 194 10.32 -19.93 0.23
C ARG A 194 9.60 -18.74 -0.39
N GLU A 195 8.47 -18.35 0.19
CA GLU A 195 7.69 -17.20 -0.29
C GLU A 195 8.46 -15.87 -0.11
N GLY A 196 9.16 -15.71 1.01
CA GLY A 196 10.04 -14.55 1.23
C GLY A 196 11.16 -14.48 0.19
N ALA A 197 11.84 -15.60 -0.06
CA ALA A 197 12.89 -15.69 -1.07
C ALA A 197 12.36 -15.40 -2.49
N LEU A 198 11.15 -15.84 -2.83
CA LEU A 198 10.49 -15.53 -4.10
C LEU A 198 10.24 -14.02 -4.24
N ARG A 199 9.66 -13.37 -3.22
CA ARG A 199 9.39 -11.93 -3.24
C ARG A 199 10.66 -11.11 -3.36
N ASP A 200 11.73 -11.56 -2.73
CA ASP A 200 13.05 -10.96 -2.86
C ASP A 200 13.57 -11.05 -4.28
N LEU A 201 13.49 -12.24 -4.88
CA LEU A 201 13.92 -12.47 -6.26
C LEU A 201 13.12 -11.60 -7.24
N VAL A 202 11.79 -11.55 -7.09
CA VAL A 202 10.91 -10.70 -7.91
C VAL A 202 11.33 -9.23 -7.81
N ARG A 203 11.59 -8.72 -6.61
CA ARG A 203 12.02 -7.32 -6.40
C ARG A 203 13.31 -7.03 -7.16
N HIS A 204 14.33 -7.88 -7.02
CA HIS A 204 15.62 -7.67 -7.69
C HIS A 204 15.47 -7.74 -9.22
N ILE A 205 14.67 -8.67 -9.75
CA ILE A 205 14.41 -8.75 -11.19
C ILE A 205 13.68 -7.50 -11.69
N GLN A 206 12.70 -6.99 -10.95
CA GLN A 206 12.00 -5.77 -11.31
C GLN A 206 12.91 -4.53 -11.24
N GLU A 207 13.85 -4.48 -10.30
CA GLU A 207 14.90 -3.45 -10.24
C GLU A 207 15.84 -3.52 -11.45
N LEU A 208 16.26 -4.72 -11.85
CA LEU A 208 17.05 -4.94 -13.06
C LEU A 208 16.30 -4.53 -14.33
N ARG A 209 15.00 -4.84 -14.43
CA ARG A 209 14.14 -4.38 -15.54
C ARG A 209 14.11 -2.86 -15.63
N LYS A 210 13.94 -2.16 -14.51
CA LYS A 210 13.97 -0.70 -14.47
C LYS A 210 15.33 -0.14 -14.86
N LYS A 211 16.42 -0.73 -14.37
CA LYS A 211 17.79 -0.32 -14.69
C LYS A 211 18.14 -0.48 -16.17
N ASN A 212 17.53 -1.47 -16.84
CA ASN A 212 17.70 -1.73 -18.26
C ASN A 212 16.60 -1.10 -19.14
N ASP A 213 15.89 -0.08 -18.63
CA ASP A 213 14.85 0.68 -19.36
C ASP A 213 13.80 -0.21 -20.05
N PHE A 214 13.31 -1.22 -19.32
CA PHE A 214 12.16 -2.01 -19.77
C PHE A 214 10.85 -1.24 -19.55
N MET A 215 9.99 -1.26 -20.56
CA MET A 215 8.62 -0.80 -20.42
C MET A 215 7.78 -1.83 -19.65
N PRO A 216 6.65 -1.42 -19.02
CA PRO A 216 5.79 -2.35 -18.26
C PRO A 216 5.34 -3.58 -19.04
N ASN A 217 5.11 -3.42 -20.35
CA ASN A 217 4.61 -4.48 -21.24
C ASN A 217 5.72 -5.29 -21.91
N ASP A 218 7.00 -4.93 -21.74
CA ASP A 218 8.10 -5.63 -22.41
C ASP A 218 8.27 -7.04 -21.84
N LEU A 219 8.39 -8.04 -22.72
CA LEU A 219 8.72 -9.40 -22.33
C LEU A 219 10.23 -9.52 -22.08
N ALA A 220 10.57 -9.96 -20.88
CA ALA A 220 11.96 -10.25 -20.52
C ALA A 220 12.34 -11.70 -20.82
N VAL A 221 13.60 -11.90 -21.18
CA VAL A 221 14.27 -13.21 -21.14
C VAL A 221 15.18 -13.23 -19.91
N LEU A 222 14.90 -14.16 -18.99
CA LEU A 222 15.67 -14.36 -17.76
C LEU A 222 16.69 -15.47 -17.95
N THR A 223 17.97 -15.15 -17.78
CA THR A 223 19.04 -16.15 -17.66
C THR A 223 19.55 -16.19 -16.23
N ILE A 224 19.50 -17.36 -15.60
CA ILE A 224 19.90 -17.55 -14.19
C ILE A 224 21.04 -18.57 -14.11
N ALA A 225 22.15 -18.19 -13.46
CA ALA A 225 23.16 -19.14 -12.99
C ALA A 225 23.03 -19.34 -11.48
N THR A 226 22.98 -20.61 -11.07
CA THR A 226 22.79 -21.04 -9.69
C THR A 226 23.38 -22.44 -9.47
N ASP A 227 23.58 -22.79 -8.20
CA ASP A 227 23.81 -24.17 -7.76
C ASP A 227 22.54 -25.05 -7.92
N GLU A 228 22.71 -26.37 -7.78
CA GLU A 228 21.62 -27.35 -7.96
C GLU A 228 20.44 -27.09 -7.01
N LYS A 229 20.70 -26.60 -5.79
CA LYS A 229 19.66 -26.22 -4.83
C LYS A 229 18.84 -25.04 -5.32
N GLY A 230 19.48 -23.97 -5.79
CA GLY A 230 18.75 -22.84 -6.34
C GLY A 230 18.03 -23.15 -7.65
N LYS A 231 18.54 -24.10 -8.45
CA LYS A 231 17.83 -24.59 -9.64
C LYS A 231 16.51 -25.27 -9.28
N GLN A 232 16.53 -26.15 -8.27
CA GLN A 232 15.32 -26.80 -7.75
C GLN A 232 14.31 -25.79 -7.17
N PHE A 233 14.80 -24.78 -6.45
CA PHE A 233 13.96 -23.70 -5.94
C PHE A 233 13.27 -22.94 -7.08
N ILE A 234 14.04 -22.48 -8.08
CA ILE A 234 13.52 -21.71 -9.22
C ILE A 234 12.52 -22.54 -10.02
N GLU A 235 12.76 -23.83 -10.23
CA GLU A 235 11.79 -24.70 -10.91
C GLU A 235 10.47 -24.79 -10.15
N THR A 236 10.53 -24.88 -8.81
CA THR A 236 9.34 -24.92 -7.97
C THR A 236 8.50 -23.63 -8.09
N VAL A 237 9.17 -22.47 -8.22
CA VAL A 237 8.50 -21.15 -8.27
C VAL A 237 8.42 -20.57 -9.69
N ARG A 238 8.77 -21.33 -10.73
CA ARG A 238 8.95 -20.83 -12.12
C ARG A 238 7.72 -20.08 -12.62
N ASN A 239 6.55 -20.69 -12.49
CA ASN A 239 5.30 -20.13 -13.02
C ASN A 239 4.93 -18.81 -12.32
N GLU A 240 5.04 -18.76 -10.99
CA GLU A 240 4.76 -17.56 -10.20
C GLU A 240 5.77 -16.46 -10.51
N LEU A 241 7.06 -16.80 -10.60
CA LEU A 241 8.12 -15.87 -10.94
C LEU A 241 7.90 -15.25 -12.33
N MET A 242 7.62 -16.06 -13.35
CA MET A 242 7.39 -15.57 -14.72
C MET A 242 6.18 -14.64 -14.81
N LYS A 243 5.09 -14.97 -14.11
CA LYS A 243 3.89 -14.13 -14.05
C LYS A 243 4.17 -12.80 -13.36
N LEU A 244 4.81 -12.81 -12.20
CA LEU A 244 5.10 -11.60 -11.42
C LEU A 244 6.18 -10.71 -12.04
N THR A 245 7.04 -11.27 -12.90
CA THR A 245 8.13 -10.55 -13.56
C THR A 245 7.85 -10.23 -15.02
N ASN A 246 6.67 -10.56 -15.57
CA ASN A 246 6.32 -10.43 -16.99
C ASN A 246 7.43 -10.97 -17.91
N THR A 247 7.89 -12.19 -17.63
CA THR A 247 8.99 -12.85 -18.33
C THR A 247 8.44 -13.91 -19.28
N GLY A 248 8.85 -13.85 -20.55
CA GLY A 248 8.43 -14.81 -21.57
C GLY A 248 9.24 -16.11 -21.56
N THR A 249 10.54 -16.06 -21.24
CA THR A 249 11.40 -17.25 -21.23
C THR A 249 12.40 -17.21 -20.08
N LEU A 250 12.55 -18.33 -19.37
CA LEU A 250 13.52 -18.52 -18.30
C LEU A 250 14.44 -19.69 -18.63
N THR A 251 15.73 -19.40 -18.80
CA THR A 251 16.80 -20.35 -19.13
C THR A 251 17.88 -20.39 -18.06
N PHE A 252 18.44 -21.58 -17.81
CA PHE A 252 19.63 -21.74 -16.98
C PHE A 252 20.88 -21.76 -17.86
N GLY A 253 21.90 -20.99 -17.49
CA GLY A 253 23.14 -20.95 -18.26
C GLY A 253 24.19 -20.02 -17.64
N PRO A 254 25.46 -20.08 -18.10
CA PRO A 254 26.49 -19.16 -17.67
C PRO A 254 26.12 -17.74 -18.07
N VAL A 255 26.25 -16.80 -17.15
CA VAL A 255 25.79 -15.42 -17.34
C VAL A 255 27.01 -14.51 -17.48
N GLN A 256 27.15 -13.81 -18.61
CA GLN A 256 28.03 -12.64 -18.74
C GLN A 256 27.23 -11.38 -18.37
N ASP A 257 27.83 -10.44 -17.65
CA ASP A 257 27.18 -9.22 -17.10
C ASP A 257 25.99 -9.51 -16.15
N SER A 258 26.19 -10.41 -15.18
CA SER A 258 25.18 -10.72 -14.16
C SER A 258 25.32 -9.87 -12.89
N GLU A 259 24.18 -9.51 -12.29
CA GLU A 259 24.16 -9.07 -10.89
C GLU A 259 23.95 -10.26 -9.96
N ALA A 260 24.76 -10.31 -8.89
CA ALA A 260 24.65 -11.33 -7.86
C ALA A 260 23.53 -10.95 -6.88
N ILE A 261 22.46 -11.73 -6.89
CA ILE A 261 21.37 -11.65 -5.93
C ILE A 261 21.69 -12.61 -4.79
N LYS A 262 21.93 -12.07 -3.61
CA LYS A 262 21.98 -12.85 -2.36
C LYS A 262 20.62 -12.78 -1.69
N THR A 263 19.88 -13.88 -1.70
CA THR A 263 18.81 -14.09 -0.74
C THR A 263 19.39 -14.77 0.50
N ASP A 264 18.64 -14.77 1.61
CA ASP A 264 19.12 -15.33 2.88
C ASP A 264 19.39 -16.86 2.79
N GLU A 265 18.97 -17.52 1.70
CA GLU A 265 19.18 -18.96 1.46
C GLU A 265 19.97 -19.30 0.17
N ILE A 266 20.00 -18.42 -0.84
CA ILE A 266 20.55 -18.74 -2.17
C ILE A 266 21.35 -17.57 -2.73
N THR A 267 22.50 -17.86 -3.36
CA THR A 267 23.23 -16.90 -4.17
C THR A 267 22.99 -17.20 -5.64
N LEU A 268 22.36 -16.26 -6.35
CA LEU A 268 21.95 -16.39 -7.75
C LEU A 268 22.63 -15.30 -8.57
N ALA A 269 23.04 -15.60 -9.80
CA ALA A 269 23.45 -14.59 -10.76
C ALA A 269 22.37 -14.48 -11.84
N VAL A 270 21.77 -13.30 -12.00
CA VAL A 270 20.63 -13.09 -12.90
C VAL A 270 20.97 -12.06 -13.97
N ARG A 271 20.61 -12.37 -15.22
CA ARG A 271 20.61 -11.43 -16.35
C ARG A 271 19.22 -11.35 -16.94
N VAL A 272 18.81 -10.11 -17.19
CA VAL A 272 17.56 -9.76 -17.85
C VAL A 272 17.92 -9.22 -19.23
N ALA A 273 17.45 -9.86 -20.29
CA ALA A 273 17.61 -9.40 -21.67
C ALA A 273 16.25 -9.11 -22.30
N LYS A 274 16.18 -8.14 -23.22
CA LYS A 274 14.96 -7.91 -24.01
C LYS A 274 14.78 -9.10 -24.96
N SER A 275 13.55 -9.58 -25.08
CA SER A 275 13.18 -10.58 -26.09
C SER A 275 13.35 -10.04 -27.50
#